data_AF-A0A1J3E1A9-F1
#
_entry.id   AF-A0A1J3E1A9-F1
#
_cell.length_a   1.000
_cell.length_b   1.000
_cell.length_c   1.000
_cell.angle_alpha   90.00
_cell.angle_beta   90.00
_cell.angle_gamma   90.00
#
_symmetry.space_group_name_H-M   'P 1'
#
loop_
_entity.id
_entity.type
_entity.pdbx_description
1 polymer ?
#
loop_
_entity_poly.entity_id
_entity_poly.type
_entity_poly.pdbx_seq_one_letter_code
_entity_poly.pdbx_strand_id
1 'polypeptide(L)'
;MASTSSLALSQAILTRAISQNGSADKCVSMPAFSGLRSNSPRATSSRRRIASTSSHSLRHIVRASVAKTVETTTDSSLVDKSVNTIRFLAIDAVEKAKSGHPGLPMGCAPMSHVLFDEVMRFNPKNPYWFNRDRFVLSAGHGCMLHYALLHLAGYDSVREEDLKNFRQWGSRTPGHPENFETPGIEVTTGP
;
A
#
# COMPACT_ATOMS: atom_id res chain seq x y z
N MET A 1 -16.07 -60.71 -12.79
CA MET A 1 -16.79 -61.52 -11.78
C MET A 1 -15.92 -61.52 -10.52
N ALA A 2 -16.49 -61.04 -9.40
CA ALA A 2 -15.94 -60.91 -8.04
C ALA A 2 -14.81 -59.86 -7.85
N SER A 3 -14.78 -58.97 -6.85
CA SER A 3 -15.71 -58.69 -5.74
C SER A 3 -15.45 -57.28 -5.16
N THR A 4 -16.53 -56.72 -4.61
CA THR A 4 -16.75 -55.55 -3.74
C THR A 4 -15.73 -55.39 -2.60
N SER A 5 -15.47 -54.19 -2.01
CA SER A 5 -16.27 -53.55 -0.95
C SER A 5 -15.67 -52.15 -0.59
N SER A 6 -16.42 -51.06 -0.70
CA SER A 6 -17.11 -50.31 0.38
C SER A 6 -16.19 -49.57 1.40
N LEU A 7 -16.02 -48.26 1.20
CA LEU A 7 -15.60 -47.30 2.25
C LEU A 7 -16.39 -46.01 2.08
N ALA A 8 -17.42 -45.79 2.90
CA ALA A 8 -18.06 -44.49 3.06
C ALA A 8 -18.68 -44.33 4.47
N LEU A 9 -18.18 -43.31 5.17
CA LEU A 9 -18.89 -42.34 6.02
C LEU A 9 -19.94 -42.83 7.03
N SER A 10 -19.64 -42.62 8.33
CA SER A 10 -20.58 -41.93 9.24
C SER A 10 -19.86 -41.50 10.53
N GLN A 11 -19.69 -40.19 10.73
CA GLN A 11 -19.53 -39.56 12.05
C GLN A 11 -20.66 -38.54 12.21
N ALA A 12 -21.55 -38.77 13.17
CA ALA A 12 -22.51 -37.76 13.63
C ALA A 12 -23.04 -38.16 15.02
N ILE A 13 -22.38 -37.71 16.09
CA ILE A 13 -22.99 -37.64 17.43
C ILE A 13 -22.46 -36.38 18.12
N LEU A 14 -23.30 -35.33 18.19
CA LEU A 14 -23.35 -34.47 19.37
C LEU A 14 -24.69 -33.73 19.44
N THR A 15 -25.44 -34.13 20.44
CA THR A 15 -26.77 -33.70 20.86
C THR A 15 -26.81 -32.25 21.30
N ARG A 16 -27.84 -31.54 20.82
CA ARG A 16 -28.22 -30.16 21.17
C ARG A 16 -29.24 -30.24 22.32
N ALA A 17 -28.91 -29.67 23.48
CA ALA A 17 -29.84 -29.54 24.61
C ALA A 17 -30.45 -28.13 24.64
N ILE A 18 -31.78 -28.09 24.67
CA ILE A 18 -32.62 -26.92 24.91
C ILE A 18 -32.85 -26.80 26.42
N SER A 19 -32.78 -25.59 26.97
CA SER A 19 -33.54 -25.25 28.19
C SER A 19 -33.97 -23.79 28.17
N GLN A 20 -35.22 -23.60 28.56
CA GLN A 20 -36.03 -22.38 28.55
C GLN A 20 -35.87 -21.53 29.83
N ASN A 21 -36.57 -20.39 29.82
CA ASN A 21 -36.87 -19.41 30.88
C ASN A 21 -35.98 -18.16 30.82
N GLY A 22 -36.49 -16.93 30.88
CA GLY A 22 -37.84 -16.44 31.13
C GLY A 22 -37.82 -14.91 31.09
N SER A 23 -39.01 -14.33 31.08
CA SER A 23 -39.39 -12.92 30.96
C SER A 23 -38.59 -11.89 31.76
N ALA A 24 -38.40 -10.69 31.19
CA ALA A 24 -38.75 -9.40 31.82
C ALA A 24 -38.45 -8.19 30.90
N ASP A 25 -39.51 -7.47 30.54
CA ASP A 25 -39.49 -6.09 30.07
C ASP A 25 -39.02 -5.12 31.18
N LYS A 26 -38.26 -4.08 30.79
CA LYS A 26 -38.09 -2.73 31.41
C LYS A 26 -36.98 -2.01 30.63
N CYS A 27 -37.22 -1.04 29.74
CA CYS A 27 -37.71 0.33 29.90
C CYS A 27 -36.79 1.28 30.73
N VAL A 28 -36.27 2.30 30.03
CA VAL A 28 -35.82 3.65 30.46
C VAL A 28 -34.48 3.81 31.22
N SER A 29 -33.49 4.45 30.60
CA SER A 29 -33.15 5.88 30.87
C SER A 29 -31.82 6.31 30.23
N MET A 30 -31.86 7.47 29.57
CA MET A 30 -30.70 8.26 29.15
C MET A 30 -30.19 9.09 30.33
N PRO A 31 -28.89 9.44 30.40
CA PRO A 31 -28.46 10.62 31.13
C PRO A 31 -28.13 11.75 30.13
N ALA A 32 -28.78 12.90 30.33
CA ALA A 32 -28.44 14.16 29.70
C ALA A 32 -27.80 15.12 30.72
N PHE A 33 -26.73 15.77 30.27
CA PHE A 33 -26.26 17.14 30.57
C PHE A 33 -26.06 17.65 32.00
N SER A 34 -24.83 18.10 32.26
CA SER A 34 -24.40 19.42 32.79
C SER A 34 -23.03 19.21 33.47
N GLY A 35 -21.97 20.03 33.33
CA GLY A 35 -21.85 21.45 33.04
C GLY A 35 -21.03 22.07 34.18
N LEU A 36 -19.71 22.23 34.02
CA LEU A 36 -18.87 22.97 34.98
C LEU A 36 -17.77 23.77 34.26
N ARG A 37 -17.62 25.01 34.73
CA ARG A 37 -16.85 26.13 34.16
C ARG A 37 -15.39 26.18 34.65
N SER A 38 -14.57 26.84 33.83
CA SER A 38 -13.48 27.81 34.14
C SER A 38 -12.38 27.45 35.15
N ASN A 39 -11.13 27.45 34.71
CA ASN A 39 -10.17 28.55 34.95
C ASN A 39 -8.76 28.18 34.45
N SER A 40 -8.18 29.08 33.64
CA SER A 40 -6.76 29.11 33.29
C SER A 40 -5.94 29.65 34.47
N PRO A 41 -4.65 29.29 34.55
CA PRO A 41 -3.66 30.34 34.74
C PRO A 41 -2.52 30.29 33.71
N ARG A 42 -2.15 31.51 33.33
CA ARG A 42 -1.07 31.91 32.45
C ARG A 42 0.24 31.90 33.25
N ALA A 43 1.21 31.07 32.87
CA ALA A 43 2.55 31.11 33.43
C ALA A 43 3.46 32.03 32.59
N THR A 44 4.11 32.97 33.28
CA THR A 44 5.00 34.00 32.77
C THR A 44 6.47 33.55 32.79
N SER A 45 7.21 33.98 31.76
CA SER A 45 8.64 34.36 31.76
C SER A 45 9.71 33.37 32.29
N SER A 46 10.58 32.91 31.38
CA SER A 46 12.02 33.09 31.60
C SER A 46 12.78 33.05 30.28
N ARG A 47 13.18 34.23 29.82
CA ARG A 47 13.99 34.47 28.63
C ARG A 47 15.46 34.30 29.03
N ARG A 48 16.04 33.09 28.86
CA ARG A 48 17.51 32.92 28.92
C ARG A 48 18.12 33.35 27.59
N ARG A 49 18.73 34.53 27.59
CA ARG A 49 19.72 34.92 26.58
C ARG A 49 20.98 34.10 26.82
N ILE A 50 21.36 33.29 25.84
CA ILE A 50 22.73 32.80 25.72
C ILE A 50 23.39 33.66 24.65
N ALA A 51 24.34 34.49 25.08
CA ALA A 51 25.31 35.10 24.20
C ALA A 51 26.47 34.12 24.05
N SER A 52 26.76 33.67 22.83
CA SER A 52 28.00 32.99 22.51
C SER A 52 28.62 33.62 21.25
N THR A 53 29.60 34.45 21.55
CA THR A 53 30.77 34.88 20.78
C THR A 53 31.07 34.14 19.46
N SER A 54 31.18 34.96 18.41
CA SER A 54 32.16 34.96 17.31
C SER A 54 33.02 33.70 17.08
N SER A 55 32.92 33.14 15.87
CA SER A 55 34.02 33.10 14.89
C SER A 55 33.64 32.17 13.72
N HIS A 56 32.97 32.70 12.69
CA HIS A 56 32.91 31.98 11.42
C HIS A 56 34.14 32.36 10.60
N SER A 57 35.15 31.50 10.73
CA SER A 57 36.29 31.37 9.86
C SER A 57 35.83 31.35 8.41
N LEU A 58 36.29 32.32 7.62
CA LEU A 58 36.18 32.31 6.17
C LEU A 58 36.99 31.13 5.62
N ARG A 59 36.36 29.96 5.54
CA ARG A 59 36.85 28.88 4.70
C ARG A 59 36.27 29.10 3.32
N HIS A 60 37.07 29.73 2.47
CA HIS A 60 36.89 29.69 1.03
C HIS A 60 37.05 28.23 0.58
N ILE A 61 35.94 27.48 0.47
CA ILE A 61 35.92 26.13 -0.13
C ILE A 61 35.56 26.30 -1.60
N VAL A 62 36.57 26.56 -2.43
CA VAL A 62 36.48 26.37 -3.88
C VAL A 62 36.71 24.89 -4.15
N ARG A 63 35.68 24.04 -3.94
CA ARG A 63 35.68 22.63 -4.41
C ARG A 63 34.34 21.90 -4.29
N ALA A 64 33.20 22.58 -4.47
CA ALA A 64 31.88 21.96 -4.28
C ALA A 64 30.95 21.95 -5.52
N SER A 65 31.25 22.65 -6.62
CA SER A 65 30.31 22.67 -7.76
C SER A 65 30.37 21.40 -8.61
N VAL A 66 31.55 20.81 -8.80
CA VAL A 66 31.73 19.60 -9.63
C VAL A 66 31.11 18.36 -8.97
N ALA A 67 31.25 18.21 -7.65
CA ALA A 67 30.60 17.11 -6.93
C ALA A 67 29.08 17.20 -6.99
N LYS A 68 28.51 18.41 -6.84
CA LYS A 68 27.06 18.60 -6.92
C LYS A 68 26.51 18.30 -8.32
N THR A 69 27.23 18.65 -9.40
CA THR A 69 26.79 18.32 -10.77
C THR A 69 26.86 16.83 -11.10
N VAL A 70 27.84 16.10 -10.56
CA VAL A 70 27.98 14.66 -10.82
C VAL A 70 26.89 13.86 -10.10
N GLU A 71 26.57 14.21 -8.85
CA GLU A 71 25.46 13.57 -8.12
C GLU A 71 24.11 13.85 -8.79
N THR A 72 23.83 15.12 -9.11
CA THR A 72 22.56 15.51 -9.79
C THR A 72 22.37 14.82 -11.15
N THR A 73 23.45 14.58 -11.90
CA THR A 73 23.38 13.88 -13.21
C THR A 73 23.14 12.39 -13.04
N THR A 74 23.71 11.78 -11.99
CA THR A 74 23.55 10.35 -11.70
C THR A 74 22.12 10.07 -11.25
N ASP A 75 21.56 10.91 -10.39
CA ASP A 75 20.19 10.80 -9.88
C ASP A 75 19.16 10.84 -11.01
N SER A 76 19.29 11.78 -11.96
CA SER A 76 18.42 11.85 -13.13
C SER A 76 18.46 10.57 -13.97
N SER A 77 19.66 10.02 -14.18
CA SER A 77 19.82 8.79 -14.97
C SER A 77 19.25 7.55 -14.28
N LEU A 78 19.25 7.52 -12.95
CA LEU A 78 18.65 6.45 -12.15
C LEU A 78 17.14 6.54 -12.15
N VAL A 79 16.58 7.74 -12.00
CA VAL A 79 15.15 8.00 -12.13
C VAL A 79 14.64 7.55 -13.50
N ASP A 80 15.33 7.91 -14.58
CA ASP A 80 14.96 7.47 -15.93
C ASP A 80 14.96 5.94 -16.06
N LYS A 81 15.94 5.25 -15.45
CA LYS A 81 15.98 3.79 -15.41
C LYS A 81 14.80 3.22 -14.63
N SER A 82 14.50 3.74 -13.44
CA SER A 82 13.36 3.30 -12.62
C SER A 82 12.03 3.48 -13.37
N VAL A 83 11.82 4.63 -14.01
CA VAL A 83 10.64 4.89 -14.83
C VAL A 83 10.58 3.90 -16.00
N ASN A 84 11.69 3.66 -16.70
CA ASN A 84 11.74 2.70 -17.79
C ASN A 84 11.54 1.25 -17.31
N THR A 85 12.00 0.89 -16.12
CA THR A 85 11.71 -0.42 -15.51
C THR A 85 10.22 -0.63 -15.37
N ILE A 86 9.47 0.36 -14.87
CA ILE A 86 7.99 0.28 -14.79
C ILE A 86 7.38 0.08 -16.19
N ARG A 87 7.88 0.80 -17.20
CA ARG A 87 7.40 0.66 -18.59
C ARG A 87 7.63 -0.74 -19.14
N PHE A 88 8.85 -1.26 -19.02
CA PHE A 88 9.21 -2.56 -19.58
C PHE A 88 8.56 -3.72 -18.82
N LEU A 89 8.46 -3.66 -17.49
CA LEU A 89 7.70 -4.65 -16.72
C LEU A 89 6.23 -4.74 -17.18
N ALA A 90 5.62 -3.60 -17.47
CA ALA A 90 4.26 -3.58 -18.00
C ALA A 90 4.17 -4.17 -19.41
N ILE A 91 5.09 -3.79 -20.31
CA ILE A 91 5.13 -4.29 -21.69
C ILE A 91 5.35 -5.80 -21.71
N ASP A 92 6.36 -6.30 -21.00
CA ASP A 92 6.75 -7.71 -21.02
C ASP A 92 5.66 -8.62 -20.45
N ALA A 93 4.99 -8.20 -19.38
CA ALA A 93 3.87 -8.95 -18.81
C ALA A 93 2.65 -8.99 -19.73
N VAL A 94 2.31 -7.86 -20.37
CA VAL A 94 1.21 -7.79 -21.34
C VAL A 94 1.50 -8.65 -22.56
N GLU A 95 2.73 -8.59 -23.08
CA GLU A 95 3.17 -9.36 -24.23
C GLU A 95 3.13 -10.86 -23.92
N LYS A 96 3.64 -11.27 -22.76
CA LYS A 96 3.59 -12.66 -22.32
C LYS A 96 2.15 -13.18 -22.16
N ALA A 97 1.27 -12.35 -21.61
CA ALA A 97 -0.15 -12.70 -21.43
C ALA A 97 -0.95 -12.63 -22.75
N LYS A 98 -0.39 -12.02 -23.81
CA LYS A 98 -1.08 -11.67 -25.07
C LYS A 98 -2.39 -10.91 -24.83
N SER A 99 -2.46 -10.16 -23.73
CA SER A 99 -3.68 -9.52 -23.25
C SER A 99 -3.32 -8.44 -22.24
N GLY A 100 -3.87 -7.24 -22.38
CA GLY A 100 -3.67 -6.14 -21.43
C GLY A 100 -3.61 -4.76 -22.08
N HIS A 101 -3.27 -3.74 -21.28
CA HIS A 101 -3.25 -2.34 -21.71
C HIS A 101 -1.88 -1.71 -21.41
N PRO A 102 -0.96 -1.67 -22.39
CA PRO A 102 0.38 -1.13 -22.17
C PRO A 102 0.42 0.41 -22.21
N GLY A 103 -0.57 1.06 -22.84
CA GLY A 103 -0.58 2.51 -23.06
C GLY A 103 -0.58 3.34 -21.77
N LEU A 104 -1.46 3.03 -20.82
CA LEU A 104 -1.53 3.75 -19.54
C LEU A 104 -0.23 3.57 -18.73
N PRO A 105 0.28 2.35 -18.50
CA PRO A 105 1.56 2.17 -17.83
C PRO A 105 2.72 2.94 -18.47
N MET A 106 2.78 3.02 -19.81
CA MET A 106 3.84 3.76 -20.50
C MET A 106 3.79 5.27 -20.23
N GLY A 107 2.58 5.86 -20.24
CA GLY A 107 2.37 7.29 -20.03
C GLY A 107 2.43 7.71 -18.55
N CYS A 108 1.91 6.87 -17.66
CA CYS A 108 1.80 7.18 -16.23
C CYS A 108 2.99 6.67 -15.38
N ALA A 109 3.97 5.97 -15.97
CA ALA A 109 5.19 5.57 -15.27
C ALA A 109 5.91 6.71 -14.52
N PRO A 110 6.17 7.91 -15.11
CA PRO A 110 6.90 8.97 -14.41
C PRO A 110 6.13 9.51 -13.20
N MET A 111 4.83 9.77 -13.35
CA MET A 111 4.01 10.23 -12.21
C MET A 111 3.91 9.19 -11.11
N SER A 112 3.88 7.91 -11.47
CA SER A 112 3.73 6.83 -10.51
C SER A 112 5.02 6.55 -9.75
N HIS A 113 6.16 6.68 -10.41
CA HIS A 113 7.46 6.61 -9.76
C HIS A 113 7.59 7.66 -8.67
N VAL A 114 7.34 8.94 -8.99
CA VAL A 114 7.38 10.02 -7.99
C VAL A 114 6.38 9.77 -6.86
N LEU A 115 5.16 9.32 -7.20
CA LEU A 115 4.12 9.07 -6.21
C LEU A 115 4.51 7.98 -5.20
N PHE A 116 5.04 6.84 -5.66
CA PHE A 116 5.38 5.69 -4.81
C PHE A 116 6.76 5.79 -4.14
N ASP A 117 7.72 6.46 -4.78
CA ASP A 117 9.09 6.56 -4.27
C ASP A 117 9.28 7.74 -3.31
N GLU A 118 8.67 8.90 -3.63
CA GLU A 118 8.93 10.14 -2.90
C GLU A 118 7.77 10.60 -2.01
N VAL A 119 6.52 10.40 -2.45
CA VAL A 119 5.36 11.07 -1.83
C VAL A 119 4.63 10.18 -0.83
N MET A 120 4.27 8.97 -1.24
CA MET A 120 3.37 8.12 -0.46
C MET A 120 4.04 7.50 0.76
N ARG A 121 3.29 7.44 1.86
CA ARG A 121 3.68 6.78 3.09
C ARG A 121 2.98 5.44 3.21
N PHE A 122 3.70 4.37 2.95
CA PHE A 122 3.20 3.01 3.11
C PHE A 122 4.26 2.10 3.72
N ASN A 123 3.85 0.92 4.15
CA ASN A 123 4.75 -0.13 4.60
C ASN A 123 4.51 -1.38 3.74
N PRO A 124 5.43 -1.73 2.82
CA PRO A 124 5.23 -2.86 1.92
C PRO A 124 5.18 -4.21 2.64
N LYS A 125 5.78 -4.31 3.84
CA LYS A 125 5.71 -5.51 4.70
C LYS A 125 4.44 -5.59 5.54
N ASN A 126 3.71 -4.48 5.67
CA ASN A 126 2.44 -4.44 6.37
C ASN A 126 1.40 -3.64 5.57
N PRO A 127 0.71 -4.29 4.60
CA PRO A 127 -0.33 -3.65 3.80
C PRO A 127 -1.56 -3.26 4.63
N TYR A 128 -1.70 -3.72 5.88
CA TYR A 128 -2.85 -3.43 6.73
C TYR A 128 -2.60 -2.28 7.71
N TRP A 129 -1.46 -1.59 7.62
CA TRP A 129 -1.16 -0.45 8.47
C TRP A 129 -2.25 0.63 8.37
N PHE A 130 -2.92 0.93 9.50
CA PHE A 130 -4.10 1.80 9.53
C PHE A 130 -3.88 3.17 8.86
N ASN A 131 -2.78 3.85 9.24
CA ASN A 131 -2.48 5.23 8.83
C ASN A 131 -1.54 5.33 7.60
N ARG A 132 -1.51 4.31 6.74
CA ARG A 132 -0.84 4.41 5.42
C ARG A 132 -1.65 5.32 4.48
N ASP A 133 -0.99 5.90 3.49
CA ASP A 133 -1.69 6.56 2.39
C ASP A 133 -2.41 5.52 1.52
N ARG A 134 -3.53 5.91 0.93
CA ARG A 134 -4.39 5.03 0.11
C ARG A 134 -4.28 5.43 -1.35
N PHE A 135 -3.74 4.52 -2.17
CA PHE A 135 -3.69 4.70 -3.61
C PHE A 135 -4.81 3.92 -4.29
N VAL A 136 -5.54 4.60 -5.15
CA VAL A 136 -6.65 4.02 -5.93
C VAL A 136 -6.41 4.31 -7.40
N LEU A 137 -6.20 3.24 -8.18
CA LEU A 137 -6.14 3.34 -9.63
C LEU A 137 -7.56 3.26 -10.20
N SER A 138 -8.20 4.41 -10.40
CA SER A 138 -9.56 4.45 -10.97
C SER A 138 -9.60 3.89 -12.40
N ALA A 139 -8.55 4.11 -13.19
CA ALA A 139 -8.38 3.53 -14.51
C ALA A 139 -7.88 2.08 -14.42
N GLY A 140 -8.74 1.18 -13.92
CA GLY A 140 -8.38 -0.19 -13.57
C GLY A 140 -7.81 -1.03 -14.71
N HIS A 141 -8.07 -0.65 -15.97
CA HIS A 141 -7.49 -1.31 -17.15
C HIS A 141 -5.96 -1.24 -17.18
N GLY A 142 -5.37 -0.21 -16.55
CA GLY A 142 -3.93 -0.01 -16.39
C GLY A 142 -3.32 -0.76 -15.21
N CYS A 143 -3.93 -1.87 -14.77
CA CYS A 143 -3.53 -2.65 -13.59
C CYS A 143 -2.04 -3.06 -13.57
N MET A 144 -1.41 -3.30 -14.73
CA MET A 144 0.01 -3.63 -14.80
C MET A 144 0.92 -2.54 -14.23
N LEU A 145 0.53 -1.28 -14.33
CA LEU A 145 1.26 -0.19 -13.68
C LEU A 145 1.25 -0.39 -12.16
N HIS A 146 0.08 -0.68 -11.59
CA HIS A 146 -0.06 -0.89 -10.15
C HIS A 146 0.70 -2.13 -9.67
N TYR A 147 0.62 -3.25 -10.40
CA TYR A 147 1.39 -4.46 -10.07
C TYR A 147 2.91 -4.23 -10.14
N ALA A 148 3.40 -3.51 -11.15
CA ALA A 148 4.82 -3.16 -11.25
C ALA A 148 5.28 -2.29 -10.06
N LEU A 149 4.45 -1.33 -9.62
CA LEU A 149 4.75 -0.50 -8.46
C LEU A 149 4.77 -1.31 -7.16
N LEU A 150 3.79 -2.20 -6.95
CA LEU A 150 3.75 -3.08 -5.77
C LEU A 150 4.97 -4.00 -5.72
N HIS A 151 5.37 -4.55 -6.88
CA HIS A 151 6.56 -5.37 -6.99
C HIS A 151 7.83 -4.60 -6.61
N LEU A 152 8.04 -3.42 -7.20
CA LEU A 152 9.21 -2.58 -6.93
C LEU A 152 9.23 -2.04 -5.49
N ALA A 153 8.06 -1.73 -4.94
CA ALA A 153 7.90 -1.32 -3.55
C ALA A 153 8.18 -2.47 -2.55
N GLY A 154 8.27 -3.73 -3.02
CA GLY A 154 8.62 -4.87 -2.19
C GLY A 154 7.45 -5.52 -1.45
N TYR A 155 6.24 -5.38 -1.97
CA TYR A 155 5.06 -6.10 -1.47
C TYR A 155 5.20 -7.60 -1.76
N ASP A 156 5.01 -8.43 -0.73
CA ASP A 156 5.13 -9.88 -0.87
C ASP A 156 3.97 -10.52 -1.68
N SER A 157 2.93 -9.73 -1.98
CA SER A 157 1.78 -10.12 -2.79
C SER A 157 2.08 -10.20 -4.29
N VAL A 158 3.09 -9.45 -4.77
CA VAL A 158 3.44 -9.39 -6.19
C VAL A 158 4.93 -9.66 -6.35
N ARG A 159 5.26 -10.93 -6.61
CA ARG A 159 6.62 -11.36 -6.95
C ARG A 159 6.84 -11.32 -8.45
N GLU A 160 8.07 -11.60 -8.88
CA GLU A 160 8.41 -11.66 -10.31
C GLU A 160 7.60 -12.75 -11.03
N GLU A 161 7.34 -13.87 -10.36
CA GLU A 161 6.52 -14.96 -10.89
C GLU A 161 5.07 -14.54 -11.10
N ASP A 162 4.54 -13.67 -10.24
CA ASP A 162 3.18 -13.16 -10.33
C ASP A 162 3.03 -12.21 -11.52
N LEU A 163 4.01 -11.34 -11.79
CA LEU A 163 4.02 -10.51 -13.00
C LEU A 163 4.09 -11.36 -14.27
N LYS A 164 4.88 -12.44 -14.23
CA LYS A 164 4.96 -13.44 -15.30
C LYS A 164 3.65 -14.20 -15.52
N ASN A 165 2.77 -14.27 -14.52
CA ASN A 165 1.47 -14.94 -14.61
C ASN A 165 0.31 -13.94 -14.73
N PHE A 166 0.57 -12.76 -15.28
CA PHE A 166 -0.46 -11.77 -15.54
C PHE A 166 -1.63 -12.35 -16.37
N ARG A 167 -2.86 -12.12 -15.89
CA ARG A 167 -4.11 -12.61 -16.50
C ARG A 167 -4.23 -14.13 -16.66
N GLN A 168 -3.39 -14.89 -15.97
CA GLN A 168 -3.48 -16.34 -15.97
C GLN A 168 -4.43 -16.84 -14.87
N TRP A 169 -4.94 -18.06 -15.04
CA TRP A 169 -5.85 -18.67 -14.08
C TRP A 169 -5.21 -18.80 -12.68
N GLY A 170 -5.91 -18.33 -11.65
CA GLY A 170 -5.45 -18.41 -10.26
C GLY A 170 -4.23 -17.55 -9.94
N SER A 171 -3.87 -16.59 -10.80
CA SER A 171 -2.79 -15.66 -10.51
C SER A 171 -3.24 -14.53 -9.58
N ARG A 172 -2.29 -13.97 -8.84
CA ARG A 172 -2.48 -12.78 -8.00
C ARG A 172 -2.45 -11.47 -8.78
N THR A 173 -2.38 -11.55 -10.11
CA THR A 173 -2.29 -10.42 -11.03
C THR A 173 -3.43 -10.51 -12.06
N PRO A 174 -4.70 -10.39 -11.61
CA PRO A 174 -5.86 -10.41 -12.49
C PRO A 174 -5.86 -9.25 -13.49
N GLY A 175 -6.72 -9.33 -14.50
CA GLY A 175 -6.78 -8.37 -15.60
C GLY A 175 -7.25 -6.96 -15.23
N HIS A 176 -7.82 -6.81 -14.04
CA HIS A 176 -8.18 -5.57 -13.35
C HIS A 176 -7.76 -5.71 -11.87
N PRO A 177 -7.49 -4.62 -11.14
CA PRO A 177 -7.05 -4.72 -9.75
C PRO A 177 -8.20 -5.21 -8.87
N GLU A 178 -7.97 -6.27 -8.08
CA GLU A 178 -8.95 -6.88 -7.19
C GLU A 178 -8.40 -6.92 -5.76
N ASN A 179 -9.12 -6.31 -4.81
CA ASN A 179 -8.62 -6.17 -3.42
C ASN A 179 -8.62 -7.47 -2.61
N PHE A 180 -9.42 -8.45 -3.03
CA PHE A 180 -9.54 -9.75 -2.37
C PHE A 180 -8.46 -10.74 -2.82
N GLU A 181 -7.86 -10.55 -4.00
CA GLU A 181 -6.77 -11.40 -4.52
C GLU A 181 -5.38 -10.86 -4.17
N THR A 182 -5.16 -9.55 -4.33
CA THR A 182 -3.83 -8.95 -4.21
C THR A 182 -3.74 -8.01 -3.00
N PRO A 183 -3.09 -8.44 -1.90
CA PRO A 183 -2.81 -7.55 -0.77
C PRO A 183 -2.00 -6.32 -1.22
N GLY A 184 -2.45 -5.12 -0.84
CA GLY A 184 -1.89 -3.85 -1.29
C GLY A 184 -2.79 -3.11 -2.30
N ILE A 185 -3.74 -3.81 -2.92
CA ILE A 185 -4.82 -3.18 -3.67
C ILE A 185 -5.95 -2.82 -2.70
N GLU A 186 -6.27 -1.53 -2.63
CA GLU A 186 -7.26 -1.02 -1.68
C GLU A 186 -8.70 -1.34 -2.09
N VAL A 187 -9.02 -1.15 -3.36
CA VAL A 187 -10.37 -1.33 -3.91
C VAL A 187 -10.31 -2.01 -5.27
N THR A 188 -11.36 -2.77 -5.59
CA THR A 188 -11.54 -3.35 -6.91
C THR A 188 -12.03 -2.27 -7.88
N THR A 189 -11.29 -2.04 -8.97
CA THR A 189 -11.67 -1.08 -10.03
C THR A 189 -11.73 -1.77 -11.38
N GLY A 190 -12.40 -1.15 -12.36
CA GLY A 190 -12.65 -1.76 -13.67
C GLY A 190 -13.93 -1.23 -14.33
N PRO A 191 -15.11 -1.41 -13.69
CA PRO A 191 -16.33 -0.72 -14.09
C PRO A 191 -16.33 0.75 -13.66
#